data_AF-A0A174H352-F1
#
_entry.id   AF-A0A174H352-F1
#
_cell.length_a   1.000
_cell.length_b   1.000
_cell.length_c   1.000
_cell.angle_alpha   90.00
_cell.angle_beta   90.00
_cell.angle_gamma   90.00
#
_symmetry.space_group_name_H-M   'P 1'
#
loop_
_entity.id
_entity.type
_entity.pdbx_description
1 polymer ?
#
loop_
_entity_poly.entity_id
_entity_poly.type
_entity_poly.pdbx_seq_one_letter_code
_entity_poly.pdbx_strand_id
1 'polypeptide(L)'
;MQDDFLNAVDEVTYSTGKIPNVPTEGFVMTNRGAANLNIEISKPTDSDKITNVSIGLERAVAKIELTQKQETFPLKDPNGEVYCTIKLNTFRMLNLATKFYTFRHTATLNSFQEPASYTEENFGDIPDVNGYLIDPYFFKKTVEGAKDFTNADGFFAQALVDTDINDNNWAGMAPANSWSYIYCLENCMFVDAQLNAYSTGVMFKANMDIATNRVFDENGTNINNPSNWPTKMFYFNYNFYISVDAIRKQVLNNLPSDVTDDSDTETLAKYSIKRFQKTENYSCYYNYWIKHEDNYESTEMGVMEFGIVRNNIYRLSVSKVAGLGSGDPYIEPEQPDEYKAELDININVFPWAVRNQDVELE
;
A
#
# COMPACT_ATOMS: atom_id res chain seq x y z
N MET A 1 -3.34 15.92 -32.32
CA MET A 1 -4.63 16.45 -31.80
C MET A 1 -5.48 15.35 -31.18
N GLN A 2 -5.81 14.27 -31.90
CA GLN A 2 -6.49 13.09 -31.30
C GLN A 2 -5.54 12.31 -30.37
N ASP A 3 -4.31 12.00 -30.83
CA ASP A 3 -3.31 11.32 -30.01
C ASP A 3 -2.92 12.12 -28.75
N ASP A 4 -2.84 13.45 -28.87
CA ASP A 4 -2.56 14.33 -27.72
C ASP A 4 -3.70 14.29 -26.68
N PHE A 5 -4.95 14.13 -27.14
CA PHE A 5 -6.12 14.04 -26.27
C PHE A 5 -6.20 12.68 -25.58
N LEU A 6 -5.96 11.60 -26.34
CA LEU A 6 -5.95 10.24 -25.80
C LEU A 6 -4.83 10.04 -24.77
N ASN A 7 -3.69 10.69 -24.98
CA ASN A 7 -2.55 10.64 -24.05
C ASN A 7 -2.56 11.77 -23.00
N ALA A 8 -3.68 12.48 -22.83
CA ALA A 8 -3.78 13.59 -21.89
C ALA A 8 -3.65 13.09 -20.44
N VAL A 9 -2.62 13.58 -19.75
CA VAL A 9 -2.38 13.33 -18.32
C VAL A 9 -2.92 14.50 -17.50
N ASP A 10 -3.70 14.19 -16.47
CA ASP A 10 -4.09 15.18 -15.47
C ASP A 10 -3.13 15.09 -14.27
N GLU A 11 -2.42 16.19 -14.02
CA GLU A 11 -1.45 16.32 -12.93
C GLU A 11 -1.94 17.21 -11.77
N VAL A 12 -3.14 17.78 -11.87
CA VAL A 12 -3.62 18.85 -10.99
C VAL A 12 -4.69 18.34 -10.04
N THR A 13 -5.70 17.65 -10.57
CA THR A 13 -6.94 17.34 -9.85
C THR A 13 -6.72 16.52 -8.58
N TYR A 14 -5.73 15.63 -8.59
CA TYR A 14 -5.42 14.72 -7.48
C TYR A 14 -3.94 14.78 -7.05
N SER A 15 -3.32 15.96 -7.16
CA SER A 15 -1.91 16.20 -6.84
C SER A 15 -1.49 15.84 -5.40
N THR A 16 -2.43 15.73 -4.46
CA THR A 16 -2.16 15.28 -3.08
C THR A 16 -2.07 13.75 -2.94
N GLY A 17 -2.45 13.00 -3.97
CA GLY A 17 -2.52 11.53 -4.03
C GLY A 17 -3.58 10.87 -3.13
N LYS A 18 -3.78 11.42 -1.94
CA LYS A 18 -4.77 11.00 -0.94
C LYS A 18 -6.04 11.84 -1.06
N ILE A 19 -7.18 11.17 -1.24
CA ILE A 19 -8.50 11.79 -1.31
C ILE A 19 -9.35 11.21 -0.16
N PRO A 20 -9.53 11.94 0.95
CA PRO A 20 -10.17 11.40 2.14
C PRO A 20 -11.69 11.28 2.02
N ASN A 21 -12.32 12.09 1.16
CA ASN A 21 -13.75 12.13 0.96
C ASN A 21 -14.09 12.39 -0.50
N VAL A 22 -15.31 12.02 -0.92
CA VAL A 22 -15.82 12.36 -2.24
C VAL A 22 -15.86 13.89 -2.36
N PRO A 23 -15.24 14.50 -3.38
CA PRO A 23 -15.32 15.94 -3.61
C PRO A 23 -16.78 16.38 -3.85
N THR A 24 -17.09 17.65 -3.54
CA THR A 24 -18.44 18.20 -3.76
C THR A 24 -18.88 18.09 -5.22
N GLU A 25 -17.96 18.32 -6.15
CA GLU A 25 -18.18 18.18 -7.60
C GLU A 25 -18.19 16.73 -8.09
N GLY A 26 -17.99 15.76 -7.18
CA GLY A 26 -17.85 14.35 -7.50
C GLY A 26 -16.43 13.95 -7.94
N PHE A 27 -16.29 12.71 -8.39
CA PHE A 27 -15.04 12.23 -8.99
C PHE A 27 -15.07 12.44 -10.50
N VAL A 28 -13.90 12.68 -11.09
CA VAL A 28 -13.73 12.59 -12.54
C VAL A 28 -14.12 11.18 -12.98
N MET A 29 -14.95 11.11 -14.02
CA MET A 29 -15.31 9.85 -14.67
C MET A 29 -15.09 9.96 -16.16
N THR A 30 -14.55 8.91 -16.77
CA THR A 30 -14.25 8.87 -18.20
C THR A 30 -14.71 7.56 -18.81
N ASN A 31 -14.96 7.56 -20.12
CA ASN A 31 -15.28 6.33 -20.83
C ASN A 31 -14.01 5.47 -20.99
N ARG A 32 -14.17 4.16 -20.99
CA ARG A 32 -13.07 3.20 -21.16
C ARG A 32 -12.45 3.21 -22.57
N GLY A 33 -13.06 3.88 -23.54
CA GLY A 33 -12.76 3.74 -24.96
C GLY A 33 -13.16 2.36 -25.44
N ALA A 34 -14.45 2.13 -25.71
CA ALA A 34 -14.87 0.88 -26.32
C ALA A 34 -14.59 0.94 -27.84
N ALA A 35 -13.74 0.05 -28.35
CA ALA A 35 -13.38 -0.07 -29.77
C ALA A 35 -14.57 -0.23 -30.75
N ASN A 36 -15.80 -0.42 -30.24
CA ASN A 36 -16.99 -0.72 -31.04
C ASN A 36 -18.04 0.41 -31.08
N LEU A 37 -17.77 1.60 -30.53
CA LEU A 37 -18.68 2.75 -30.61
C LEU A 37 -18.28 3.73 -31.73
N ASN A 38 -18.16 3.23 -32.97
CA ASN A 38 -18.14 4.11 -34.13
C ASN A 38 -19.54 4.66 -34.38
N ILE A 39 -19.87 5.77 -33.72
CA ILE A 39 -21.14 6.45 -33.87
C ILE A 39 -21.03 7.43 -35.04
N GLU A 40 -21.59 7.05 -36.18
CA GLU A 40 -21.74 7.96 -37.32
C GLU A 40 -23.10 8.67 -37.21
N ILE A 41 -23.06 9.97 -36.88
CA ILE A 41 -24.27 10.80 -36.82
C ILE A 41 -24.62 11.23 -38.26
N SER A 42 -25.66 10.61 -38.83
CA SER A 42 -26.24 11.00 -40.11
C SER A 42 -27.50 11.84 -39.92
N LYS A 43 -27.88 12.63 -40.93
CA LYS A 43 -29.11 13.43 -40.87
C LYS A 43 -30.33 12.52 -40.60
N PRO A 44 -31.25 12.91 -39.70
CA PRO A 44 -32.44 12.12 -39.42
C PRO A 44 -33.24 11.85 -40.70
N THR A 45 -33.58 10.59 -40.96
CA THR A 45 -34.44 10.19 -42.07
C THR A 45 -35.94 10.27 -41.72
N ASP A 46 -36.26 10.21 -40.42
CA ASP A 46 -37.59 10.45 -39.83
C ASP A 46 -37.43 11.33 -38.58
N SER A 47 -38.28 12.34 -38.39
CA SER A 47 -38.19 13.31 -37.28
C SER A 47 -38.54 12.73 -35.89
N ASP A 48 -39.07 11.51 -35.84
CA ASP A 48 -39.68 10.95 -34.63
C ASP A 48 -38.90 9.75 -34.04
N LYS A 49 -37.73 9.41 -34.61
CA LYS A 49 -36.88 8.31 -34.12
C LYS A 49 -35.71 8.85 -33.31
N ILE A 50 -35.75 8.64 -31.99
CA ILE A 50 -34.63 8.89 -31.09
C ILE A 50 -33.75 7.64 -31.04
N THR A 51 -32.47 7.78 -31.37
CA THR A 51 -31.47 6.72 -31.18
C THR A 51 -30.72 7.00 -29.89
N ASN A 52 -30.96 6.19 -28.86
CA ASN A 52 -30.21 6.31 -27.61
C ASN A 52 -28.83 5.66 -27.75
N VAL A 53 -27.79 6.43 -27.44
CA VAL A 53 -26.42 5.92 -27.29
C VAL A 53 -26.11 5.86 -25.80
N SER A 54 -25.76 4.68 -25.30
CA SER A 54 -25.31 4.52 -23.91
C SER A 54 -23.79 4.53 -23.85
N ILE A 55 -23.22 5.37 -23.00
CA ILE A 55 -21.78 5.48 -22.78
C ILE A 55 -21.49 5.09 -21.32
N GLY A 56 -20.80 3.97 -21.12
CA GLY A 56 -20.34 3.58 -19.80
C GLY A 56 -19.21 4.49 -19.32
N LEU A 57 -19.28 4.96 -18.08
CA LEU A 57 -18.24 5.77 -17.44
C LEU A 57 -17.64 5.01 -16.26
N GLU A 58 -16.34 5.24 -16.01
CA GLU A 58 -15.64 4.75 -14.85
C GLU A 58 -14.97 5.89 -14.09
N ARG A 59 -14.87 5.75 -12.77
CA ARG A 59 -14.15 6.72 -11.93
C ARG A 59 -12.66 6.65 -12.23
N ALA A 60 -12.00 7.81 -12.25
CA ALA A 60 -10.54 7.92 -12.33
C ALA A 60 -9.81 7.37 -11.09
N VAL A 61 -10.54 7.14 -10.00
CA VAL A 61 -9.99 6.74 -8.70
C VAL A 61 -10.43 5.33 -8.31
N ALA A 62 -9.63 4.68 -7.49
CA ALA A 62 -10.00 3.50 -6.72
C ALA A 62 -10.44 3.89 -5.29
N LYS A 63 -11.15 2.98 -4.62
CA LYS A 63 -11.46 3.07 -3.19
C LYS A 63 -10.68 2.00 -2.44
N ILE A 64 -10.01 2.39 -1.36
CA ILE A 64 -9.37 1.47 -0.42
C ILE A 64 -10.15 1.55 0.88
N GLU A 65 -10.62 0.40 1.36
CA GLU A 65 -11.34 0.25 2.63
C GLU A 65 -10.53 -0.63 3.57
N LEU A 66 -10.37 -0.17 4.80
CA LEU A 66 -9.52 -0.79 5.82
C LEU A 66 -10.34 -1.09 7.07
N THR A 67 -10.21 -2.31 7.58
CA THR A 67 -10.83 -2.73 8.85
C THR A 67 -9.92 -3.69 9.62
N GLN A 68 -10.24 -3.85 10.90
CA GLN A 68 -9.65 -4.85 11.79
C GLN A 68 -10.75 -5.73 12.37
N LYS A 69 -10.54 -7.05 12.46
CA LYS A 69 -11.55 -7.98 13.02
C LYS A 69 -11.63 -7.92 14.55
N GLN A 70 -10.55 -7.48 15.21
CA GLN A 70 -10.42 -7.41 16.66
C GLN A 70 -9.86 -6.05 17.05
N GLU A 71 -10.19 -5.57 18.25
CA GLU A 71 -9.65 -4.31 18.80
C GLU A 71 -8.18 -4.45 19.19
N THR A 72 -7.79 -5.64 19.63
CA THR A 72 -6.43 -5.95 20.05
C THR A 72 -6.01 -7.35 19.59
N PHE A 73 -4.71 -7.53 19.42
CA PHE A 73 -4.10 -8.75 18.94
C PHE A 73 -3.01 -9.21 19.93
N PRO A 74 -3.31 -10.18 20.82
CA PRO A 74 -2.32 -10.70 21.76
C PRO A 74 -1.29 -11.57 21.02
N LEU A 75 -0.02 -11.23 21.14
CA LEU A 75 1.10 -11.99 20.62
C LEU A 75 1.62 -12.95 21.69
N LYS A 76 1.76 -14.23 21.31
CA LYS A 76 2.14 -15.31 22.20
C LYS A 76 3.52 -15.87 21.84
N ASP A 77 4.26 -16.27 22.86
CA ASP A 77 5.49 -17.05 22.69
C ASP A 77 5.16 -18.52 22.33
N PRO A 78 6.18 -19.36 22.04
CA PRO A 78 5.96 -20.78 21.72
C PRO A 78 5.29 -21.59 22.84
N ASN A 79 5.30 -21.11 24.08
CA ASN A 79 4.64 -21.75 25.22
C ASN A 79 3.17 -21.30 25.37
N GLY A 80 2.70 -20.36 24.52
CA GLY A 80 1.35 -19.82 24.55
C GLY A 80 1.15 -18.63 25.49
N GLU A 81 2.22 -18.14 26.10
CA GLU A 81 2.20 -17.00 27.03
C GLU A 81 2.24 -15.68 26.26
N VAL A 82 1.38 -14.73 26.63
CA VAL A 82 1.35 -13.41 25.98
C VAL A 82 2.56 -12.60 26.39
N TYR A 83 3.31 -12.09 25.42
CA TYR A 83 4.47 -11.21 25.67
C TYR A 83 4.20 -9.75 25.30
N CYS A 84 3.27 -9.51 24.38
CA CYS A 84 2.86 -8.17 23.95
C CYS A 84 1.45 -8.22 23.38
N THR A 85 0.63 -7.21 23.63
CA THR A 85 -0.67 -7.03 22.98
C THR A 85 -0.61 -5.83 22.04
N ILE A 86 -1.02 -6.04 20.79
CA ILE A 86 -0.97 -5.02 19.73
C ILE A 86 -2.34 -4.38 19.55
N LYS A 87 -2.37 -3.06 19.43
CA LYS A 87 -3.57 -2.30 19.07
C LYS A 87 -3.28 -1.44 17.85
N LEU A 88 -3.94 -1.71 16.72
CA LEU A 88 -3.81 -0.90 15.52
C LEU A 88 -4.64 0.38 15.68
N ASN A 89 -3.98 1.54 15.72
CA ASN A 89 -4.65 2.82 16.01
C ASN A 89 -4.78 3.70 14.77
N THR A 90 -3.74 3.72 13.96
CA THR A 90 -3.67 4.60 12.79
C THR A 90 -3.04 3.87 11.60
N PHE A 91 -3.29 4.40 10.42
CA PHE A 91 -2.68 3.93 9.18
C PHE A 91 -2.28 5.13 8.32
N ARG A 92 -1.32 4.92 7.44
CA ARG A 92 -0.99 5.83 6.34
C ARG A 92 -0.89 5.04 5.04
N MET A 93 -0.95 5.74 3.93
CA MET A 93 -0.68 5.16 2.62
C MET A 93 0.79 5.36 2.27
N LEU A 94 1.26 4.56 1.31
CA LEU A 94 2.57 4.65 0.68
C LEU A 94 2.38 4.67 -0.84
N ASN A 95 3.24 5.42 -1.53
CA ASN A 95 3.32 5.47 -3.01
C ASN A 95 1.96 5.73 -3.67
N LEU A 96 1.37 6.89 -3.37
CA LEU A 96 0.12 7.32 -4.00
C LEU A 96 0.43 8.10 -5.28
N ALA A 97 0.01 7.59 -6.44
CA ALA A 97 0.14 8.31 -7.70
C ALA A 97 -0.59 9.66 -7.63
N THR A 98 0.00 10.68 -8.24
CA THR A 98 -0.55 12.05 -8.31
C THR A 98 -1.05 12.43 -9.70
N LYS A 99 -0.78 11.57 -10.70
CA LYS A 99 -1.09 11.78 -12.10
C LYS A 99 -1.74 10.54 -12.68
N PHE A 100 -2.66 10.72 -13.63
CA PHE A 100 -3.33 9.63 -14.33
C PHE A 100 -3.63 10.03 -15.78
N TYR A 101 -3.76 9.04 -16.66
CA TYR A 101 -4.30 9.29 -18.00
C TYR A 101 -5.80 9.53 -17.92
N THR A 102 -6.32 10.54 -18.64
CA THR A 102 -7.76 10.84 -18.66
C THR A 102 -8.57 9.61 -19.06
N PHE A 103 -8.16 8.93 -20.13
CA PHE A 103 -8.71 7.65 -20.55
C PHE A 103 -7.85 6.51 -20.00
N ARG A 104 -8.45 5.35 -19.75
CA ARG A 104 -7.71 4.17 -19.30
C ARG A 104 -6.89 3.61 -20.47
N HIS A 105 -5.58 3.51 -20.28
CA HIS A 105 -4.68 2.81 -21.20
C HIS A 105 -4.48 1.38 -20.74
N THR A 106 -4.51 0.44 -21.69
CA THR A 106 -4.20 -0.96 -21.49
C THR A 106 -3.22 -1.47 -22.53
N ALA A 107 -2.47 -2.50 -22.20
CA ALA A 107 -1.57 -3.15 -23.16
C ALA A 107 -1.41 -4.63 -22.83
N THR A 108 -1.18 -5.44 -23.86
CA THR A 108 -0.65 -6.81 -23.71
C THR A 108 0.87 -6.76 -23.80
N LEU A 109 1.58 -7.11 -22.73
CA LEU A 109 3.05 -6.99 -22.65
C LEU A 109 3.70 -8.35 -22.36
N ASN A 110 4.44 -8.90 -23.32
CA ASN A 110 5.26 -10.09 -23.13
C ASN A 110 6.68 -9.78 -22.62
N SER A 111 7.04 -8.51 -22.60
CA SER A 111 8.31 -7.97 -22.14
C SER A 111 8.11 -6.52 -21.69
N PHE A 112 9.06 -5.97 -20.94
CA PHE A 112 9.07 -4.57 -20.53
C PHE A 112 9.41 -3.66 -21.73
N GLN A 113 8.44 -3.46 -22.62
CA GLN A 113 8.58 -2.64 -23.81
C GLN A 113 7.34 -1.76 -23.99
N GLU A 114 7.56 -0.45 -24.01
CA GLU A 114 6.51 0.51 -24.26
C GLU A 114 5.97 0.38 -25.70
N PRO A 115 4.64 0.36 -25.91
CA PRO A 115 4.06 0.41 -27.25
C PRO A 115 4.53 1.66 -28.00
N ALA A 116 4.88 1.51 -29.28
CA ALA A 116 5.32 2.64 -30.11
C ALA A 116 4.21 3.71 -30.28
N SER A 117 2.96 3.32 -30.15
CA SER A 117 1.78 4.17 -30.17
C SER A 117 0.62 3.45 -29.49
N TYR A 118 -0.23 4.20 -28.78
CA TYR A 118 -1.51 3.69 -28.29
C TYR A 118 -2.56 3.82 -29.38
N THR A 119 -3.15 2.69 -29.77
CA THR A 119 -4.24 2.62 -30.76
C THR A 119 -5.55 2.26 -30.06
N GLU A 120 -6.65 2.10 -30.80
CA GLU A 120 -7.95 1.70 -30.25
C GLU A 120 -7.89 0.39 -29.44
N GLU A 121 -6.95 -0.50 -29.75
CA GLU A 121 -6.73 -1.77 -29.01
C GLU A 121 -6.14 -1.57 -27.60
N ASN A 122 -5.62 -0.37 -27.32
CA ASN A 122 -5.03 -0.01 -26.03
C ASN A 122 -6.01 0.72 -25.10
N PHE A 123 -7.29 0.73 -25.46
CA PHE A 123 -8.38 1.24 -24.65
C PHE A 123 -9.38 0.09 -24.47
N GLY A 124 -10.26 0.21 -23.50
CA GLY A 124 -11.16 -0.87 -23.12
C GLY A 124 -10.51 -1.78 -22.09
N ASP A 125 -10.99 -3.02 -21.99
CA ASP A 125 -10.69 -3.93 -20.89
C ASP A 125 -9.23 -4.38 -20.86
N ILE A 126 -8.74 -4.68 -19.65
CA ILE A 126 -7.41 -5.23 -19.45
C ILE A 126 -7.41 -6.65 -20.04
N PRO A 127 -6.51 -6.99 -20.96
CA PRO A 127 -6.47 -8.33 -21.56
C PRO A 127 -6.24 -9.42 -20.51
N ASP A 128 -6.93 -10.56 -20.61
CA ASP A 128 -6.82 -11.67 -19.63
C ASP A 128 -5.41 -12.31 -19.59
N VAL A 129 -4.65 -12.20 -20.67
CA VAL A 129 -3.31 -12.81 -20.78
C VAL A 129 -2.29 -11.71 -21.00
N ASN A 130 -1.35 -11.58 -20.05
CA ASN A 130 -0.30 -10.57 -20.07
C ASN A 130 -0.84 -9.13 -20.23
N GLY A 131 -2.08 -8.88 -19.80
CA GLY A 131 -2.69 -7.57 -19.84
C GLY A 131 -2.28 -6.72 -18.66
N TYR A 132 -2.06 -5.44 -18.93
CA TYR A 132 -1.71 -4.44 -17.95
C TYR A 132 -2.60 -3.21 -18.12
N LEU A 133 -2.95 -2.58 -17.01
CA LEU A 133 -3.32 -1.18 -17.02
C LEU A 133 -2.04 -0.34 -17.01
N ILE A 134 -1.98 0.69 -17.84
CA ILE A 134 -0.81 1.54 -17.99
C ILE A 134 -1.11 2.92 -17.37
N ASP A 135 -0.43 3.24 -16.26
CA ASP A 135 -0.42 4.60 -15.71
C ASP A 135 0.75 5.43 -16.29
N PRO A 136 0.77 6.77 -16.12
CA PRO A 136 1.77 7.64 -16.73
C PRO A 136 3.22 7.39 -16.31
N TYR A 137 3.45 6.61 -15.27
CA TYR A 137 4.78 6.24 -14.77
C TYR A 137 5.14 4.78 -15.02
N PHE A 138 4.25 3.97 -15.61
CA PHE A 138 4.41 2.53 -15.77
C PHE A 138 5.80 2.13 -16.30
N PHE A 139 6.23 2.69 -17.44
CA PHE A 139 7.50 2.35 -18.08
C PHE A 139 8.74 3.04 -17.47
N LYS A 140 8.55 3.89 -16.44
CA LYS A 140 9.64 4.44 -15.63
C LYS A 140 9.95 3.59 -14.39
N LYS A 141 9.03 2.70 -14.01
CA LYS A 141 9.22 1.75 -12.91
C LYS A 141 10.09 0.59 -13.41
N THR A 142 11.37 0.57 -13.04
CA THR A 142 12.32 -0.47 -13.47
C THR A 142 12.99 -1.10 -12.26
N VAL A 143 13.43 -2.36 -12.41
CA VAL A 143 14.16 -3.06 -11.35
C VAL A 143 15.41 -2.30 -10.94
N GLU A 144 16.20 -1.84 -11.93
CA GLU A 144 17.41 -1.06 -11.68
C GLU A 144 17.10 0.31 -11.03
N GLY A 145 16.00 0.95 -11.46
CA GLY A 145 15.58 2.24 -10.95
C GLY A 145 15.03 2.21 -9.52
N ALA A 146 14.60 1.04 -9.02
CA ALA A 146 14.04 0.91 -7.67
C ALA A 146 15.11 1.14 -6.59
N LYS A 147 16.33 0.68 -6.83
CA LYS A 147 17.45 0.74 -5.88
C LYS A 147 17.80 2.16 -5.47
N ASP A 148 17.91 3.05 -6.45
CA ASP A 148 18.28 4.46 -6.25
C ASP A 148 17.05 5.38 -6.43
N PHE A 149 15.85 4.86 -6.15
CA PHE A 149 14.63 5.62 -6.30
C PHE A 149 14.61 6.81 -5.34
N THR A 150 14.29 8.00 -5.86
CA THR A 150 14.28 9.25 -5.06
C THR A 150 12.99 10.04 -5.20
N ASN A 151 12.05 9.57 -6.03
CA ASN A 151 10.81 10.29 -6.34
C ASN A 151 11.04 11.78 -6.77
N ALA A 152 12.19 12.09 -7.38
CA ALA A 152 12.58 13.47 -7.68
C ALA A 152 11.67 14.20 -8.68
N ASP A 153 10.93 13.45 -9.49
CA ASP A 153 9.91 13.97 -10.41
C ASP A 153 8.53 14.20 -9.76
N GLY A 154 8.39 13.83 -8.48
CA GLY A 154 7.19 14.04 -7.69
C GLY A 154 5.98 13.22 -8.14
N PHE A 155 6.18 12.10 -8.84
CA PHE A 155 5.05 11.28 -9.28
C PHE A 155 4.24 10.71 -8.11
N PHE A 156 4.90 10.30 -7.03
CA PHE A 156 4.23 9.78 -5.85
C PHE A 156 4.11 10.84 -4.75
N ALA A 157 2.89 11.00 -4.23
CA ALA A 157 2.67 11.57 -2.91
C ALA A 157 2.87 10.48 -1.85
N GLN A 158 3.39 10.86 -0.68
CA GLN A 158 3.74 9.92 0.39
C GLN A 158 4.61 8.77 -0.15
N ALA A 159 5.61 9.11 -0.99
CA ALA A 159 6.55 8.15 -1.51
C ALA A 159 7.29 7.45 -0.37
N LEU A 160 7.55 6.15 -0.54
CA LEU A 160 8.21 5.33 0.45
C LEU A 160 9.54 5.97 0.89
N VAL A 161 10.33 6.42 -0.08
CA VAL A 161 11.68 6.99 0.11
C VAL A 161 11.68 8.33 0.85
N ASP A 162 10.55 9.03 0.88
CA ASP A 162 10.37 10.30 1.59
C ASP A 162 9.63 10.12 2.94
N THR A 163 9.45 8.89 3.41
CA THR A 163 8.62 8.60 4.57
C THR A 163 9.21 9.14 5.86
N ASP A 164 8.53 10.12 6.46
CA ASP A 164 8.70 10.50 7.86
C ASP A 164 7.55 9.95 8.72
N ILE A 165 7.85 9.02 9.61
CA ILE A 165 6.86 8.40 10.50
C ILE A 165 6.26 9.37 11.53
N ASN A 166 6.85 10.55 11.71
CA ASN A 166 6.38 11.59 12.63
C ASN A 166 5.54 12.67 11.93
N ASP A 167 5.29 12.54 10.64
CA ASP A 167 4.45 13.47 9.89
C ASP A 167 2.95 13.38 10.27
N ASN A 168 2.14 14.21 9.62
CA ASN A 168 0.68 14.27 9.84
C ASN A 168 -0.13 13.44 8.83
N ASN A 169 0.48 12.51 8.09
CA ASN A 169 -0.23 11.73 7.06
C ASN A 169 -1.05 10.56 7.63
N TRP A 170 -0.87 10.26 8.91
CA TRP A 170 -1.61 9.23 9.65
C TRP A 170 -3.10 9.56 9.77
N ALA A 171 -3.95 8.59 9.43
CA ALA A 171 -5.38 8.60 9.65
C ALA A 171 -5.76 7.61 10.76
N GLY A 172 -6.81 7.92 11.51
CA GLY A 172 -7.37 7.01 12.51
C GLY A 172 -7.96 5.75 11.87
N MET A 173 -7.67 4.60 12.48
CA MET A 173 -8.39 3.36 12.16
C MET A 173 -9.77 3.39 12.82
N ALA A 174 -10.77 2.93 12.08
CA ALA A 174 -12.08 2.68 12.63
C ALA A 174 -12.04 1.56 13.69
N PRO A 175 -12.99 1.53 14.63
CA PRO A 175 -13.16 0.42 15.55
C PRO A 175 -13.30 -0.92 14.82
N ALA A 176 -13.09 -2.01 15.54
CA ALA A 176 -13.18 -3.36 14.99
C ALA A 176 -14.52 -3.59 14.28
N ASN A 177 -14.46 -4.21 13.10
CA ASN A 177 -15.59 -4.47 12.21
C ASN A 177 -16.28 -3.22 11.63
N SER A 178 -15.68 -2.03 11.82
CA SER A 178 -16.03 -0.80 11.11
C SER A 178 -14.96 -0.47 10.07
N TRP A 179 -15.30 0.38 9.09
CA TRP A 179 -14.44 0.64 7.94
C TRP A 179 -13.91 2.07 7.93
N SER A 180 -12.59 2.19 7.87
CA SER A 180 -11.93 3.40 7.36
C SER A 180 -11.86 3.32 5.84
N TYR A 181 -11.78 4.46 5.16
CA TYR A 181 -11.61 4.47 3.71
C TYR A 181 -10.77 5.65 3.23
N ILE A 182 -10.27 5.52 2.02
CA ILE A 182 -9.55 6.53 1.26
C ILE A 182 -9.77 6.27 -0.23
N TYR A 183 -9.66 7.30 -1.06
CA TYR A 183 -9.58 7.16 -2.51
C TYR A 183 -8.19 7.58 -2.99
N CYS A 184 -7.73 6.92 -4.04
CA CYS A 184 -6.44 7.19 -4.67
C CYS A 184 -6.52 6.93 -6.18
N LEU A 185 -5.54 7.44 -6.91
CA LEU A 185 -5.37 7.13 -8.32
C LEU A 185 -4.89 5.69 -8.52
N GLU A 186 -5.00 5.24 -9.76
CA GLU A 186 -4.38 3.99 -10.21
C GLU A 186 -2.86 4.08 -10.15
N ASN A 187 -2.23 2.92 -9.97
CA ASN A 187 -0.79 2.76 -9.94
C ASN A 187 -0.48 1.30 -10.27
N CYS A 188 0.02 1.08 -11.48
CA CYS A 188 0.27 -0.23 -12.08
C CYS A 188 1.71 -0.31 -12.58
N MET A 189 2.22 -1.53 -12.70
CA MET A 189 3.61 -1.77 -13.06
C MET A 189 3.73 -3.09 -13.79
N PHE A 190 4.83 -3.25 -14.51
CA PHE A 190 5.17 -4.52 -15.11
C PHE A 190 5.51 -5.55 -14.02
N VAL A 191 5.29 -6.83 -14.30
CA VAL A 191 5.48 -7.92 -13.31
C VAL A 191 6.81 -7.85 -12.56
N ASP A 192 7.92 -7.59 -13.27
CA ASP A 192 9.25 -7.51 -12.66
C ASP A 192 9.46 -6.25 -11.80
N ALA A 193 8.62 -5.21 -12.01
CA ALA A 193 8.69 -3.93 -11.31
C ALA A 193 7.68 -3.81 -10.16
N GLN A 194 7.03 -4.91 -9.77
CA GLN A 194 6.20 -5.00 -8.55
C GLN A 194 7.11 -5.06 -7.31
N LEU A 195 7.65 -3.89 -6.97
CA LEU A 195 8.65 -3.64 -5.93
C LEU A 195 8.17 -2.55 -4.96
N ASN A 196 8.64 -2.62 -3.72
CA ASN A 196 8.29 -1.71 -2.63
C ASN A 196 8.44 -0.21 -2.99
N ALA A 197 9.39 0.13 -3.86
CA ALA A 197 9.62 1.51 -4.33
C ALA A 197 8.40 2.12 -5.02
N TYR A 198 7.58 1.30 -5.68
CA TYR A 198 6.56 1.78 -6.61
C TYR A 198 5.14 1.41 -6.20
N SER A 199 4.94 0.25 -5.59
CA SER A 199 3.60 -0.28 -5.30
C SER A 199 2.87 0.53 -4.24
N THR A 200 1.56 0.74 -4.43
CA THR A 200 0.75 1.41 -3.41
C THR A 200 0.55 0.47 -2.22
N GLY A 201 0.88 0.97 -1.03
CA GLY A 201 0.83 0.19 0.21
C GLY A 201 0.14 0.91 1.35
N VAL A 202 -0.08 0.17 2.43
CA VAL A 202 -0.58 0.68 3.71
C VAL A 202 0.44 0.38 4.79
N MET A 203 0.80 1.41 5.57
CA MET A 203 1.56 1.24 6.80
C MET A 203 0.64 1.47 8.00
N PHE A 204 0.53 0.49 8.88
CA PHE A 204 -0.20 0.57 10.14
C PHE A 204 0.75 0.94 11.28
N LYS A 205 0.32 1.86 12.14
CA LYS A 205 0.99 2.17 13.42
C LYS A 205 0.17 1.62 14.56
N ALA A 206 0.83 0.84 15.39
CA ALA A 206 0.20 0.11 16.47
C ALA A 206 0.85 0.44 17.81
N ASN A 207 0.01 0.62 18.84
CA ASN A 207 0.52 0.69 20.21
C ASN A 207 0.84 -0.71 20.71
N MET A 208 1.88 -0.78 21.53
CA MET A 208 2.32 -2.00 22.20
C MET A 208 1.96 -1.93 23.67
N ASP A 209 1.24 -2.94 24.14
CA ASP A 209 1.04 -3.24 25.56
C ASP A 209 1.95 -4.42 25.94
N ILE A 210 3.15 -4.09 26.43
CA ILE A 210 4.21 -5.07 26.72
C ILE A 210 3.91 -5.75 28.07
N ALA A 211 4.01 -7.08 28.11
CA ALA A 211 3.83 -7.81 29.37
C ALA A 211 4.94 -7.47 30.37
N THR A 212 4.57 -7.06 31.59
CA THR A 212 5.51 -6.52 32.57
C THR A 212 6.52 -7.54 33.10
N ASN A 213 6.20 -8.82 33.05
CA ASN A 213 7.10 -9.94 33.37
C ASN A 213 8.10 -10.28 32.25
N ARG A 214 8.11 -9.51 31.15
CA ARG A 214 8.98 -9.74 29.98
C ARG A 214 10.08 -8.71 29.80
N VAL A 215 10.24 -7.77 30.74
CA VAL A 215 11.24 -6.68 30.63
C VAL A 215 12.40 -6.93 31.59
N PHE A 216 13.64 -6.92 31.09
CA PHE A 216 14.83 -7.27 31.89
C PHE A 216 15.97 -6.23 31.76
N ASP A 217 16.75 -6.10 32.84
CA ASP A 217 17.97 -5.31 32.88
C ASP A 217 19.25 -6.13 32.61
N GLU A 218 20.41 -5.48 32.70
CA GLU A 218 21.73 -6.08 32.49
C GLU A 218 22.06 -7.20 33.49
N ASN A 219 21.39 -7.20 34.65
CA ASN A 219 21.58 -8.19 35.71
C ASN A 219 20.55 -9.33 35.64
N GLY A 220 19.62 -9.28 34.68
CA GLY A 220 18.51 -10.24 34.56
C GLY A 220 17.36 -9.96 35.52
N THR A 221 17.36 -8.79 36.17
CA THR A 221 16.27 -8.35 37.04
C THR A 221 15.06 -7.98 36.18
N ASN A 222 13.89 -8.46 36.55
CA ASN A 222 12.65 -8.07 35.88
C ASN A 222 12.23 -6.65 36.29
N ILE A 223 12.10 -5.75 35.30
CA ILE A 223 11.63 -4.38 35.49
C ILE A 223 10.12 -4.34 35.23
N ASN A 224 9.33 -4.75 36.22
CA ASN A 224 7.88 -4.89 36.07
C ASN A 224 7.07 -3.58 36.17
N ASN A 225 7.69 -2.46 36.55
CA ASN A 225 7.02 -1.16 36.63
C ASN A 225 7.24 -0.36 35.33
N PRO A 226 6.20 -0.15 34.50
CA PRO A 226 6.33 0.56 33.22
C PRO A 226 6.83 2.01 33.32
N SER A 227 6.68 2.63 34.50
CA SER A 227 7.21 3.98 34.76
C SER A 227 8.74 4.02 34.79
N ASN A 228 9.40 2.88 35.01
CA ASN A 228 10.86 2.75 35.02
C ASN A 228 11.41 2.33 33.64
N TRP A 229 10.57 2.16 32.63
CA TRP A 229 11.02 1.74 31.30
C TRP A 229 11.69 2.88 30.53
N PRO A 230 12.83 2.61 29.85
CA PRO A 230 13.62 3.61 29.13
C PRO A 230 12.93 4.13 27.85
N THR A 231 13.41 5.22 27.27
CA THR A 231 12.89 5.68 25.98
C THR A 231 13.11 4.66 24.86
N LYS A 232 14.26 3.98 24.83
CA LYS A 232 14.58 2.92 23.88
C LYS A 232 14.37 1.56 24.53
N MET A 233 13.53 0.71 23.94
CA MET A 233 13.31 -0.67 24.38
C MET A 233 13.78 -1.61 23.29
N PHE A 234 14.45 -2.69 23.67
CA PHE A 234 14.98 -3.67 22.73
C PHE A 234 14.25 -5.00 22.91
N TYR A 235 13.87 -5.63 21.81
CA TYR A 235 13.22 -6.93 21.80
C TYR A 235 14.17 -7.98 21.25
N PHE A 236 14.21 -9.13 21.91
CA PHE A 236 14.88 -10.33 21.43
C PHE A 236 14.18 -11.57 22.00
N ASN A 237 13.81 -12.50 21.11
CA ASN A 237 13.26 -13.82 21.47
C ASN A 237 12.13 -13.76 22.52
N TYR A 238 11.06 -13.03 22.22
CA TYR A 238 9.85 -12.89 23.05
C TYR A 238 10.03 -12.15 24.40
N ASN A 239 11.21 -11.58 24.65
CA ASN A 239 11.49 -10.72 25.81
C ASN A 239 11.93 -9.33 25.36
N PHE A 240 11.83 -8.39 26.29
CA PHE A 240 12.23 -7.01 26.15
C PHE A 240 13.36 -6.68 27.13
N TYR A 241 14.24 -5.77 26.73
CA TYR A 241 15.46 -5.42 27.43
C TYR A 241 15.63 -3.91 27.39
N ILE A 242 16.09 -3.35 28.51
CA ILE A 242 16.24 -1.90 28.65
C ILE A 242 17.45 -1.33 27.89
N SER A 243 18.36 -2.20 27.43
CA SER A 243 19.56 -1.86 26.66
C SER A 243 20.00 -3.04 25.79
N VAL A 244 20.83 -2.77 24.78
CA VAL A 244 21.54 -3.80 24.01
C VAL A 244 22.54 -4.55 24.88
N ASP A 245 23.10 -3.90 25.90
CA ASP A 245 24.00 -4.55 26.85
C ASP A 245 23.27 -5.60 27.71
N ALA A 246 21.99 -5.37 28.03
CA ALA A 246 21.16 -6.37 28.68
C ALA A 246 20.95 -7.60 27.79
N ILE A 247 20.70 -7.43 26.49
CA ILE A 247 20.67 -8.55 25.53
C ILE A 247 22.01 -9.28 25.52
N ARG A 248 23.12 -8.55 25.41
CA ARG A 248 24.48 -9.10 25.37
C ARG A 248 24.78 -9.96 26.59
N LYS A 249 24.47 -9.49 27.80
CA LYS A 249 24.80 -10.19 29.04
C LYS A 249 23.87 -11.37 29.35
N GLN A 250 22.59 -11.25 28.98
CA GLN A 250 21.57 -12.20 29.40
C GLN A 250 21.35 -13.33 28.39
N VAL A 251 21.39 -13.03 27.09
CA VAL A 251 20.91 -13.96 26.05
C VAL A 251 21.79 -14.07 24.81
N LEU A 252 22.70 -13.12 24.55
CA LEU A 252 23.52 -13.10 23.34
C LEU A 252 24.96 -12.63 23.60
N ASN A 253 25.71 -13.44 24.36
CA ASN A 253 27.06 -13.11 24.83
C ASN A 253 28.11 -12.90 23.73
N ASN A 254 27.83 -13.36 22.50
CA ASN A 254 28.67 -13.17 21.33
C ASN A 254 28.34 -11.91 20.53
N LEU A 255 27.39 -11.08 20.98
CA LEU A 255 27.07 -9.81 20.33
C LEU A 255 28.30 -8.88 20.37
N PRO A 256 28.79 -8.40 19.22
CA PRO A 256 29.97 -7.54 19.17
C PRO A 256 29.83 -6.28 20.04
N SER A 257 30.96 -5.78 20.54
CA SER A 257 31.01 -4.66 21.48
C SER A 257 30.62 -3.32 20.85
N ASP A 258 30.75 -3.21 19.53
CA ASP A 258 30.37 -2.05 18.72
C ASP A 258 28.87 -2.01 18.40
N VAL A 259 28.12 -3.10 18.62
CA VAL A 259 26.65 -3.07 18.58
C VAL A 259 26.13 -2.47 19.88
N THR A 260 25.47 -1.33 19.80
CA THR A 260 25.03 -0.56 20.97
C THR A 260 23.59 -0.08 20.80
N ASP A 261 23.05 0.57 21.83
CA ASP A 261 21.71 1.17 21.81
C ASP A 261 21.50 2.20 20.68
N ASP A 262 22.60 2.73 20.15
CA ASP A 262 22.66 3.74 19.08
C ASP A 262 22.97 3.15 17.70
N SER A 263 23.21 1.84 17.59
CA SER A 263 23.37 1.19 16.28
C SER A 263 22.13 1.42 15.40
N ASP A 264 22.34 1.50 14.10
CA ASP A 264 21.25 1.60 13.14
C ASP A 264 20.39 0.32 13.13
N THR A 265 19.18 0.46 12.59
CA THR A 265 18.17 -0.61 12.60
C THR A 265 18.61 -1.83 11.78
N GLU A 266 19.34 -1.63 10.69
CA GLU A 266 19.86 -2.72 9.85
C GLU A 266 20.91 -3.54 10.61
N THR A 267 21.82 -2.87 11.33
CA THR A 267 22.83 -3.48 12.18
C THR A 267 22.20 -4.32 13.31
N LEU A 268 21.17 -3.79 13.99
CA LEU A 268 20.46 -4.55 15.03
C LEU A 268 19.69 -5.75 14.46
N ALA A 269 19.08 -5.58 13.28
CA ALA A 269 18.31 -6.62 12.61
C ALA A 269 19.15 -7.86 12.24
N LYS A 270 20.46 -7.68 11.92
CA LYS A 270 21.41 -8.79 11.69
C LYS A 270 21.50 -9.76 12.88
N TYR A 271 21.15 -9.31 14.08
CA TYR A 271 21.14 -10.11 15.31
C TYR A 271 19.72 -10.41 15.82
N SER A 272 18.69 -10.21 14.99
CA SER A 272 17.27 -10.36 15.37
C SER A 272 16.84 -9.46 16.54
N ILE A 273 17.51 -8.32 16.72
CA ILE A 273 17.16 -7.32 17.73
C ILE A 273 16.25 -6.27 17.08
N LYS A 274 15.09 -6.01 17.68
CA LYS A 274 14.21 -4.91 17.28
C LYS A 274 14.28 -3.80 18.32
N ARG A 275 14.40 -2.54 17.89
CA ARG A 275 14.37 -1.37 18.77
C ARG A 275 13.05 -0.63 18.64
N PHE A 276 12.46 -0.27 19.77
CA PHE A 276 11.23 0.50 19.87
C PHE A 276 11.49 1.79 20.64
N GLN A 277 10.87 2.88 20.20
CA GLN A 277 10.96 4.17 20.89
C GLN A 277 9.63 4.51 21.58
N LYS A 278 9.73 4.96 22.83
CA LYS A 278 8.61 5.47 23.61
C LYS A 278 8.46 6.97 23.34
N THR A 279 7.28 7.36 22.83
CA THR A 279 6.82 8.74 22.90
C THR A 279 5.87 8.84 24.09
N GLU A 280 4.57 8.71 23.85
CA GLU A 280 3.58 8.44 24.90
C GLU A 280 3.54 6.94 25.22
N ASN A 281 3.52 6.11 24.18
CA ASN A 281 3.55 4.64 24.25
C ASN A 281 4.66 4.11 23.32
N TYR A 282 5.08 2.85 23.52
CA TYR A 282 5.86 2.16 22.49
C TYR A 282 4.96 1.86 21.31
N SER A 283 5.49 2.11 20.10
CA SER A 283 4.79 1.86 18.85
C SER A 283 5.57 0.88 17.99
N CYS A 284 4.85 0.06 17.24
CA CYS A 284 5.40 -0.75 16.15
C CYS A 284 4.61 -0.53 14.85
N TYR A 285 5.23 -0.90 13.74
CA TYR A 285 4.77 -0.62 12.40
C TYR A 285 4.68 -1.90 11.57
N TYR A 286 3.66 -1.96 10.73
CA TYR A 286 3.41 -3.07 9.81
C TYR A 286 3.08 -2.52 8.43
N ASN A 287 3.66 -3.11 7.39
CA ASN A 287 3.39 -2.73 6.00
C ASN A 287 2.64 -3.83 5.27
N TYR A 288 1.80 -3.42 4.33
CA TYR A 288 1.10 -4.31 3.41
C TYR A 288 0.95 -3.65 2.05
N TRP A 289 1.42 -4.31 1.00
CA TRP A 289 1.23 -3.87 -0.39
C TRP A 289 -0.08 -4.41 -0.93
N ILE A 290 -0.81 -3.57 -1.64
CA ILE A 290 -2.19 -3.89 -2.02
C ILE A 290 -2.19 -4.75 -3.28
N LYS A 291 -2.65 -6.00 -3.13
CA LYS A 291 -2.85 -6.91 -4.26
C LYS A 291 -4.08 -6.53 -5.10
N HIS A 292 -3.97 -6.67 -6.41
CA HIS A 292 -5.09 -6.61 -7.36
C HIS A 292 -5.54 -8.02 -7.77
N GLU A 293 -4.62 -8.84 -8.30
CA GLU A 293 -4.87 -10.21 -8.73
C GLU A 293 -3.92 -11.20 -8.06
N ASP A 294 -4.37 -11.85 -6.97
CA ASP A 294 -3.58 -12.88 -6.30
C ASP A 294 -3.51 -14.15 -7.17
N ASN A 295 -2.30 -14.56 -7.52
CA ASN A 295 -2.05 -15.79 -8.28
C ASN A 295 -2.05 -17.04 -7.38
N TYR A 296 -2.17 -16.86 -6.05
CA TYR A 296 -2.13 -17.87 -5.00
C TYR A 296 -0.78 -18.61 -4.87
N GLU A 297 0.29 -18.08 -5.48
CA GLU A 297 1.63 -18.66 -5.49
C GLU A 297 2.62 -17.72 -4.78
N SER A 298 2.86 -17.95 -3.48
CA SER A 298 3.61 -17.04 -2.61
C SER A 298 5.11 -16.88 -2.92
N THR A 299 5.61 -17.47 -4.01
CA THR A 299 7.01 -17.42 -4.42
C THR A 299 7.21 -16.92 -5.84
N GLU A 300 6.12 -16.67 -6.57
CA GLU A 300 6.16 -16.25 -7.96
C GLU A 300 5.31 -14.99 -8.12
N MET A 301 5.89 -13.95 -8.70
CA MET A 301 5.15 -12.71 -8.94
C MET A 301 4.22 -12.88 -10.15
N GLY A 302 2.92 -12.66 -9.95
CA GLY A 302 1.92 -12.66 -11.01
C GLY A 302 1.85 -11.34 -11.76
N VAL A 303 1.38 -11.40 -13.01
CA VAL A 303 1.01 -10.22 -13.81
C VAL A 303 -0.06 -9.44 -13.06
N MET A 304 0.16 -8.13 -12.83
CA MET A 304 -0.79 -7.26 -12.14
C MET A 304 -1.17 -7.76 -10.74
N GLU A 305 -0.31 -8.54 -10.10
CA GLU A 305 -0.61 -9.05 -8.76
C GLU A 305 -0.63 -7.92 -7.72
N PHE A 306 0.30 -6.98 -7.82
CA PHE A 306 0.30 -5.75 -7.02
C PHE A 306 0.01 -4.54 -7.90
N GLY A 307 -1.01 -3.77 -7.52
CA GLY A 307 -1.42 -2.62 -8.30
C GLY A 307 -2.77 -2.05 -7.87
N ILE A 308 -3.00 -0.79 -8.21
CA ILE A 308 -4.28 -0.12 -8.04
C ILE A 308 -4.85 0.18 -9.41
N VAL A 309 -6.05 -0.33 -9.68
CA VAL A 309 -6.83 -0.11 -10.90
C VAL A 309 -7.99 0.81 -10.56
N ARG A 310 -8.16 1.86 -11.37
CA ARG A 310 -9.24 2.82 -11.21
C ARG A 310 -10.61 2.12 -11.21
N ASN A 311 -11.59 2.71 -10.52
CA ASN A 311 -12.95 2.18 -10.42
C ASN A 311 -13.07 0.78 -9.79
N ASN A 312 -12.11 0.38 -8.95
CA ASN A 312 -12.19 -0.80 -8.07
C ASN A 312 -12.31 -0.41 -6.59
N ILE A 313 -12.87 -1.31 -5.79
CA ILE A 313 -12.88 -1.23 -4.32
C ILE A 313 -11.98 -2.34 -3.78
N TYR A 314 -10.93 -1.94 -3.06
CA TYR A 314 -10.01 -2.82 -2.35
C TYR A 314 -10.41 -2.89 -0.88
N ARG A 315 -10.95 -4.02 -0.43
CA ARG A 315 -11.32 -4.25 0.97
C ARG A 315 -10.26 -5.06 1.68
N LEU A 316 -9.55 -4.42 2.60
CA LEU A 316 -8.51 -5.02 3.40
C LEU A 316 -9.02 -5.22 4.84
N SER A 317 -9.04 -6.47 5.30
CA SER A 317 -9.46 -6.85 6.65
C SER A 317 -8.34 -7.54 7.40
N VAL A 318 -7.74 -6.84 8.36
CA VAL A 318 -6.72 -7.43 9.25
C VAL A 318 -7.38 -8.47 10.14
N SER A 319 -7.11 -9.75 9.89
CA SER A 319 -7.64 -10.86 10.69
C SER A 319 -6.74 -11.23 11.85
N LYS A 320 -5.42 -11.13 11.65
CA LYS A 320 -4.42 -11.57 12.63
C LYS A 320 -3.13 -10.78 12.45
N VAL A 321 -2.46 -10.53 13.58
CA VAL A 321 -1.07 -10.06 13.64
C VAL A 321 -0.21 -11.28 14.00
N ALA A 322 0.69 -11.68 13.10
CA ALA A 322 1.45 -12.93 13.22
C ALA A 322 2.66 -12.81 14.14
N GLY A 323 3.24 -11.61 14.24
CA GLY A 323 4.43 -11.32 15.02
C GLY A 323 4.53 -9.85 15.38
N LEU A 324 5.58 -9.51 16.13
CA LEU A 324 5.82 -8.14 16.53
C LEU A 324 6.33 -7.32 15.33
N GLY A 325 5.70 -6.19 15.02
CA GLY A 325 6.13 -5.29 13.93
C GLY A 325 7.50 -4.65 14.14
N SER A 326 7.94 -3.82 13.20
CA SER A 326 9.18 -3.05 13.36
C SER A 326 8.95 -1.86 14.30
N GLY A 327 9.92 -1.51 15.16
CA GLY A 327 9.84 -0.27 15.94
C GLY A 327 10.42 0.95 15.22
N ASP A 328 11.17 0.70 14.16
CA ASP A 328 11.78 1.70 13.27
C ASP A 328 11.63 1.14 11.85
N PRO A 329 10.57 1.52 11.11
CA PRO A 329 10.24 0.87 9.85
C PRO A 329 11.28 1.24 8.81
N TYR A 330 12.03 0.24 8.38
CA TYR A 330 12.92 0.30 7.23
C TYR A 330 12.39 -0.67 6.19
N ILE A 331 12.23 -0.18 4.97
CA ILE A 331 11.62 -0.91 3.86
C ILE A 331 12.57 -0.74 2.69
N GLU A 332 13.16 -1.85 2.24
CA GLU A 332 14.07 -1.85 1.10
C GLU A 332 13.30 -1.55 -0.18
N PRO A 333 13.62 -0.48 -0.93
CA PRO A 333 12.88 -0.12 -2.14
C PRO A 333 12.91 -1.19 -3.24
N GLU A 334 14.02 -1.93 -3.37
CA GLU A 334 14.21 -2.97 -4.39
C GLU A 334 13.65 -4.34 -4.00
N GLN A 335 13.13 -4.49 -2.78
CA GLN A 335 12.54 -5.76 -2.36
C GLN A 335 11.21 -6.00 -3.12
N PRO A 336 11.01 -7.19 -3.71
CA PRO A 336 9.73 -7.57 -4.31
C PRO A 336 8.58 -7.54 -3.31
N ASP A 337 7.40 -7.13 -3.78
CA ASP A 337 6.21 -6.99 -2.92
C ASP A 337 5.71 -8.33 -2.38
N GLU A 338 5.96 -9.43 -3.10
CA GLU A 338 5.60 -10.78 -2.67
C GLU A 338 6.60 -11.28 -1.61
N TYR A 339 6.25 -11.07 -0.34
CA TYR A 339 6.96 -11.61 0.80
C TYR A 339 6.01 -11.98 1.93
N LYS A 340 6.50 -12.81 2.85
CA LYS A 340 5.75 -13.19 4.04
C LYS A 340 5.57 -11.98 4.97
N ALA A 341 4.40 -11.34 4.90
CA ALA A 341 4.04 -10.24 5.78
C ALA A 341 3.82 -10.70 7.24
N GLU A 342 4.12 -9.81 8.19
CA GLU A 342 3.84 -10.01 9.64
C GLU A 342 2.35 -9.79 9.98
N LEU A 343 1.55 -9.33 9.01
CA LEU A 343 0.10 -9.22 9.08
C LEU A 343 -0.55 -10.24 8.15
N ASP A 344 -1.58 -10.91 8.66
CA ASP A 344 -2.49 -11.73 7.88
C ASP A 344 -3.73 -10.89 7.56
N ILE A 345 -3.81 -10.46 6.30
CA ILE A 345 -4.83 -9.56 5.76
C ILE A 345 -5.65 -10.32 4.73
N ASN A 346 -6.97 -10.38 4.95
CA ASN A 346 -7.88 -10.83 3.90
C ASN A 346 -8.16 -9.67 2.97
N ILE A 347 -7.80 -9.82 1.70
CA ILE A 347 -8.09 -8.85 0.65
C ILE A 347 -9.25 -9.35 -0.22
N ASN A 348 -10.16 -8.44 -0.56
CA ASN A 348 -11.17 -8.69 -1.58
C ASN A 348 -11.24 -7.47 -2.50
N VAL A 349 -11.10 -7.71 -3.81
CA VAL A 349 -11.19 -6.68 -4.83
C VAL A 349 -12.54 -6.79 -5.53
N PHE A 350 -13.30 -5.70 -5.55
CA PHE A 350 -14.61 -5.63 -6.18
C PHE A 350 -14.64 -4.57 -7.27
N PRO A 351 -15.40 -4.76 -8.36
CA PRO A 351 -15.73 -3.66 -9.24
C PRO A 351 -16.50 -2.60 -8.45
N TRP A 352 -16.11 -1.33 -8.58
CA TRP A 352 -16.89 -0.25 -8.01
C TRP A 352 -18.07 0.02 -8.96
N ALA A 353 -19.16 -0.72 -8.71
CA ALA A 353 -20.29 -0.84 -9.62
C ALA A 353 -20.57 0.44 -10.43
N VAL A 354 -20.53 0.26 -11.75
CA VAL A 354 -20.89 1.25 -12.76
C VAL A 354 -22.35 1.62 -12.52
N ARG A 355 -22.61 2.89 -12.25
CA ARG A 355 -23.95 3.41 -12.45
C ARG A 355 -24.00 3.80 -13.92
N ASN A 356 -24.80 3.10 -14.71
CA ASN A 356 -25.19 3.61 -16.02
C ASN A 356 -25.91 4.94 -15.73
N GLN A 357 -25.25 6.05 -16.01
CA GLN A 357 -25.96 7.29 -16.22
C GLN A 357 -26.36 7.26 -17.69
N ASP A 358 -27.66 7.16 -17.97
CA ASP A 358 -28.17 7.45 -19.30
C ASP A 358 -27.87 8.93 -19.55
N VAL A 359 -26.78 9.20 -20.27
CA VAL A 359 -26.48 10.54 -20.75
C VAL A 359 -27.23 10.69 -22.07
N GLU A 360 -28.38 11.35 -22.03
CA GLU A 360 -29.06 11.80 -23.25
C GLU A 360 -28.17 12.85 -23.90
N LEU A 361 -27.71 12.56 -25.12
CA LEU A 361 -27.09 13.56 -25.99
C LEU A 361 -28.24 14.27 -26.71
N GLU A 362 -28.50 15.54 -26.36
CA GLU A 362 -29.42 16.43 -27.10
C GLU A 362 -28.83 16.95 -28.41
#